data_AF-A0A1V1X5Z7-F1
#
_entry.id   AF-A0A1V1X5Z7-F1
#
_cell.length_a   1.000
_cell.length_b   1.000
_cell.length_c   1.000
_cell.angle_alpha   90.00
_cell.angle_beta   90.00
_cell.angle_gamma   90.00
#
_symmetry.space_group_name_H-M   'P 1'
#
loop_
_entity.id
_entity.type
_entity.pdbx_description
1 polymer ?
#
loop_
_entity_poly.entity_id
_entity_poly.type
_entity_poly.pdbx_seq_one_letter_code
_entity_poly.pdbx_strand_id
1 'polypeptide(L)'
;MGILSNKLFMILRLVLHWTLVVWSCLFLIVLSAQDAPTKDLDRKIYTGKIKSYESRMGPFKLNEREFTVVLKLMTYQGASKGFDETVESFSIVDKEGEVHYQKSFDVEYGNGRFAESIGIWAYALDSRGRKGFLYESGRLKEFISKGHAGVGLILYYGVTPSAPSSGVSYQVFTLKGEHLAPLFSPLTVYGQIYELPHGSNPNARRLFDDNTMRFGVWTGWFEVIVPVKVLDRLRVVSLHYYSTYGYDAFDVRVERRHSEEETFVRLFKSPEISSIPRHVIIKKETKIEFLLAYARVSIESGGAESAISIDKMPWLKVRIDGKEGFVRDAEDLLALGIHPAG
;
A
#
# COMPACT_ATOMS: atom_id res chain seq x y z
N MET A 1 60.89 -1.67 18.52
CA MET A 1 60.25 -2.47 17.44
C MET A 1 58.71 -2.46 17.46
N GLY A 2 58.01 -1.59 18.23
CA GLY A 2 56.54 -1.59 18.28
C GLY A 2 55.82 -0.54 17.41
N ILE A 3 56.53 0.43 16.83
CA ILE A 3 55.91 1.58 16.15
C ILE A 3 55.69 1.33 14.64
N LEU A 4 56.48 0.46 14.00
CA LEU A 4 56.29 0.13 12.59
C LEU A 4 55.06 -0.75 12.33
N SER A 5 54.66 -1.59 13.30
CA SER A 5 53.54 -2.53 13.12
C SER A 5 52.19 -1.81 13.00
N ASN A 6 51.97 -0.74 13.77
CA ASN A 6 50.69 0.01 13.72
C ASN A 6 50.49 0.79 12.43
N LYS A 7 51.56 1.32 11.82
CA LYS A 7 51.43 2.04 10.54
C LYS A 7 51.11 1.09 9.39
N LEU A 8 51.69 -0.11 9.38
CA LEU A 8 51.40 -1.12 8.36
C LEU A 8 49.94 -1.62 8.46
N PHE A 9 49.44 -1.81 9.68
CA PHE A 9 48.06 -2.26 9.91
C PHE A 9 47.03 -1.22 9.46
N MET A 10 47.31 0.08 9.67
CA MET A 10 46.40 1.15 9.26
C MET A 10 46.32 1.30 7.73
N ILE A 11 47.45 1.16 7.03
CA ILE A 11 47.49 1.21 5.56
C ILE A 11 46.76 0.01 4.97
N LEU A 12 46.96 -1.20 5.51
CA LEU A 12 46.27 -2.40 5.03
C LEU A 12 44.74 -2.30 5.20
N ARG A 13 44.28 -1.70 6.31
CA ARG A 13 42.85 -1.49 6.56
C ARG A 13 42.24 -0.46 5.60
N LEU A 14 43.00 0.58 5.23
CA LEU A 14 42.56 1.59 4.27
C LEU A 14 42.45 1.01 2.84
N VAL A 15 43.42 0.19 2.45
CA VAL A 15 43.44 -0.48 1.14
C VAL A 15 42.32 -1.51 1.03
N LEU A 16 42.07 -2.32 2.08
CA LEU A 16 40.95 -3.27 2.08
C LEU A 16 39.58 -2.58 2.01
N HIS A 17 39.43 -1.42 2.67
CA HIS A 17 38.18 -0.68 2.63
C HIS A 17 37.94 -0.03 1.25
N TRP A 18 38.99 0.39 0.56
CA TRP A 18 38.88 0.95 -0.79
C TRP A 18 38.58 -0.13 -1.84
N THR A 19 39.19 -1.32 -1.74
CA THR A 19 38.91 -2.41 -2.69
C THR A 19 37.49 -2.97 -2.54
N LEU A 20 36.95 -3.07 -1.32
CA LEU A 20 35.57 -3.52 -1.08
C LEU A 20 34.50 -2.55 -1.61
N VAL A 21 34.74 -1.24 -1.52
CA VAL A 21 33.78 -0.24 -2.04
C VAL A 21 33.81 -0.17 -3.56
N VAL A 22 35.00 -0.21 -4.18
CA VAL A 22 35.14 -0.10 -5.64
C VAL A 22 34.62 -1.34 -6.36
N TRP A 23 34.79 -2.54 -5.81
CA TRP A 23 34.23 -3.76 -6.40
C TRP A 23 32.71 -3.82 -6.33
N SER A 24 32.10 -3.29 -5.26
CA SER A 24 30.63 -3.22 -5.13
C SER A 24 30.02 -2.31 -6.20
N CYS A 25 30.67 -1.19 -6.54
CA CYS A 25 30.22 -0.29 -7.60
C CYS A 25 30.43 -0.86 -9.00
N LEU A 26 31.52 -1.59 -9.26
CA LEU A 26 31.77 -2.24 -10.54
C LEU A 26 30.84 -3.44 -10.80
N PHE A 27 30.45 -4.18 -9.74
CA PHE A 27 29.49 -5.28 -9.87
C PHE A 27 28.07 -4.79 -10.19
N LEU A 28 27.68 -3.60 -9.71
CA LEU A 28 26.38 -2.98 -10.03
C LEU A 28 26.30 -2.46 -11.48
N ILE A 29 27.43 -2.07 -12.07
CA ILE A 29 27.49 -1.64 -13.49
C ILE A 29 27.41 -2.85 -14.43
N VAL A 30 27.97 -4.01 -14.05
CA VAL A 30 27.92 -5.23 -14.86
C VAL A 30 26.56 -5.95 -14.77
N LEU A 31 25.82 -5.81 -13.67
CA LEU A 31 24.46 -6.36 -13.52
C LEU A 31 23.37 -5.53 -14.21
N SER A 32 23.67 -4.31 -14.66
CA SER A 32 22.72 -3.47 -15.43
C SER A 32 22.88 -3.59 -16.95
N ALA A 33 23.69 -4.53 -17.45
CA ALA A 33 24.03 -4.68 -18.87
C ALA A 33 23.81 -6.11 -19.40
N GLN A 34 22.81 -6.84 -18.88
CA GLN A 34 22.27 -8.03 -19.53
C GLN A 34 20.85 -7.77 -20.00
N ASP A 35 20.73 -6.96 -21.06
CA ASP A 35 19.61 -7.07 -21.98
C ASP A 35 19.64 -8.48 -22.57
N ALA A 36 18.75 -9.34 -22.08
CA ALA A 36 18.51 -10.64 -22.67
C ALA A 36 18.04 -10.44 -24.12
N PRO A 37 18.53 -11.22 -25.10
CA PRO A 37 18.01 -11.18 -26.45
C PRO A 37 16.55 -11.63 -26.40
N THR A 38 15.64 -10.71 -26.71
CA THR A 38 14.23 -10.98 -26.92
C THR A 38 14.11 -12.09 -27.96
N LYS A 39 13.57 -13.24 -27.54
CA LYS A 39 13.17 -14.31 -28.44
C LYS A 39 12.17 -13.74 -29.43
N ASP A 40 12.61 -13.60 -30.67
CA ASP A 40 11.79 -13.30 -31.82
C ASP A 40 10.92 -14.53 -32.10
N LEU A 41 9.78 -14.58 -31.39
CA LEU A 41 8.76 -15.60 -31.56
C LEU A 41 7.83 -15.11 -32.67
N ASP A 42 8.10 -15.65 -33.86
CA ASP A 42 7.32 -15.64 -35.10
C ASP A 42 5.83 -15.30 -34.87
N ARG A 43 5.55 -13.99 -34.81
CA ARG A 43 4.25 -13.45 -34.44
C ARG A 43 3.46 -13.27 -35.72
N LYS A 44 2.56 -14.22 -36.02
CA LYS A 44 1.46 -13.98 -36.97
C LYS A 44 0.75 -12.71 -36.52
N ILE A 45 0.99 -11.60 -37.22
CA ILE A 45 0.45 -10.29 -36.92
C ILE A 45 -1.05 -10.34 -37.22
N TYR A 46 -1.86 -10.57 -36.19
CA TYR A 46 -3.26 -10.19 -36.23
C TYR A 46 -3.29 -8.67 -36.26
N THR A 47 -3.52 -8.10 -37.44
CA THR A 47 -3.57 -6.65 -37.70
C THR A 47 -4.86 -6.04 -37.16
N GLY A 48 -5.11 -6.17 -35.86
CA GLY A 48 -6.04 -5.28 -35.18
C GLY A 48 -5.45 -3.86 -35.18
N LYS A 49 -6.28 -2.86 -35.51
CA LYS A 49 -5.85 -1.46 -35.55
C LYS A 49 -5.82 -0.92 -34.12
N ILE A 50 -4.62 -0.72 -33.59
CA ILE A 50 -4.43 -0.02 -32.32
C ILE A 50 -4.60 1.48 -32.57
N LYS A 51 -5.35 2.15 -31.70
CA LYS A 51 -5.50 3.61 -31.70
C LYS A 51 -5.00 4.17 -30.39
N SER A 52 -4.34 5.32 -30.44
CA SER A 52 -3.96 6.09 -29.25
C SER A 52 -4.79 7.35 -29.17
N TYR A 53 -5.17 7.75 -27.95
CA TYR A 53 -5.85 9.00 -27.69
C TYR A 53 -5.49 9.51 -26.28
N GLU A 54 -5.73 10.79 -26.03
CA GLU A 54 -5.50 11.41 -24.73
C GLU A 54 -6.78 11.52 -23.92
N SER A 55 -6.68 11.29 -22.61
CA SER A 55 -7.70 11.62 -21.63
C SER A 55 -7.10 12.50 -20.53
N ARG A 56 -7.92 13.35 -19.92
CA ARG A 56 -7.48 14.31 -18.91
C ARG A 56 -8.32 14.18 -17.65
N MET A 57 -7.66 14.13 -16.50
CA MET A 57 -8.32 14.20 -15.19
C MET A 57 -7.91 15.48 -14.47
N GLY A 58 -8.90 16.15 -13.88
CA GLY A 58 -8.72 17.44 -13.22
C GLY A 58 -9.39 18.59 -13.99
N PRO A 59 -8.98 19.84 -13.74
CA PRO A 59 -7.83 20.23 -12.91
C PRO A 59 -8.01 19.92 -11.42
N PHE A 60 -6.92 19.56 -10.75
CA PHE A 60 -6.81 19.36 -9.31
C PHE A 60 -6.13 20.58 -8.70
N LYS A 61 -6.82 21.25 -7.77
CA LYS A 61 -6.28 22.41 -7.06
C LYS A 61 -5.41 21.96 -5.90
N LEU A 62 -4.13 22.32 -5.92
CA LEU A 62 -3.21 22.17 -4.81
C LEU A 62 -2.73 23.56 -4.37
N ASN A 63 -3.22 24.02 -3.22
CA ASN A 63 -3.11 25.42 -2.81
C ASN A 63 -3.64 26.37 -3.91
N GLU A 64 -2.81 27.27 -4.41
CA GLU A 64 -3.15 28.24 -5.47
C GLU A 64 -2.77 27.74 -6.89
N ARG A 65 -2.27 26.50 -7.01
CA ARG A 65 -1.85 25.90 -8.27
C ARG A 65 -2.84 24.84 -8.75
N GLU A 66 -2.89 24.65 -10.06
CA GLU A 66 -3.78 23.68 -10.72
C GLU A 66 -2.94 22.68 -11.51
N PHE A 67 -3.24 21.40 -11.31
CA PHE A 67 -2.55 20.29 -11.98
C PHE A 67 -3.56 19.42 -12.73
N THR A 68 -3.20 18.94 -13.91
CA THR A 68 -3.99 18.01 -14.71
C THR A 68 -3.19 16.73 -14.88
N VAL A 69 -3.83 15.58 -14.67
CA VAL A 69 -3.25 14.28 -15.04
C VAL A 69 -3.66 13.99 -16.47
N VAL A 70 -2.69 13.93 -17.38
CA VAL A 70 -2.89 13.60 -18.79
C VAL A 70 -2.52 12.13 -18.99
N LEU A 71 -3.49 11.34 -19.43
CA LEU A 71 -3.30 9.93 -19.77
C LEU A 71 -3.15 9.78 -21.28
N LYS A 72 -2.16 8.99 -21.71
CA LYS A 72 -2.07 8.47 -23.07
C LYS A 72 -2.62 7.04 -23.06
N LEU A 73 -3.81 6.88 -23.63
CA LEU A 73 -4.54 5.62 -23.67
C LEU A 73 -4.31 4.94 -25.02
N MET A 74 -4.31 3.61 -25.00
CA MET A 74 -4.30 2.77 -26.19
C MET A 74 -5.56 1.92 -26.21
N THR A 75 -6.22 1.84 -27.37
CA THR A 75 -7.38 0.97 -27.58
C THR A 75 -7.14 -0.05 -28.67
N TYR A 76 -7.63 -1.27 -28.44
CA TYR A 76 -7.58 -2.37 -29.38
C TYR A 76 -8.95 -2.57 -30.01
N GLN A 77 -9.09 -2.25 -31.30
CA GLN A 77 -10.36 -2.43 -32.00
C GLN A 77 -10.69 -3.92 -32.17
N GLY A 78 -11.85 -4.34 -31.64
CA GLY A 78 -12.34 -5.72 -31.72
C GLY A 78 -11.94 -6.62 -30.55
N ALA A 79 -11.27 -6.10 -29.53
CA ALA A 79 -10.99 -6.83 -28.30
C ALA A 79 -12.25 -7.04 -27.45
N SER A 80 -12.21 -8.05 -26.58
CA SER A 80 -13.23 -8.25 -25.55
C SER A 80 -13.19 -7.12 -24.52
N LYS A 81 -14.37 -6.68 -24.07
CA LYS A 81 -14.52 -5.64 -23.03
C LYS A 81 -13.64 -5.93 -21.81
N GLY A 82 -12.87 -4.94 -21.38
CA GLY A 82 -11.95 -5.02 -20.23
C GLY A 82 -10.49 -5.28 -20.60
N PHE A 83 -10.21 -5.67 -21.85
CA PHE A 83 -8.85 -5.79 -22.42
C PHE A 83 -8.71 -5.01 -23.73
N ASP A 84 -9.68 -4.13 -24.00
CA ASP A 84 -9.78 -3.27 -25.17
C ASP A 84 -9.14 -1.90 -24.96
N GLU A 85 -8.75 -1.56 -23.73
CA GLU A 85 -8.11 -0.30 -23.38
C GLU A 85 -7.05 -0.48 -22.28
N THR A 86 -5.94 0.26 -22.39
CA THR A 86 -4.89 0.32 -21.38
C THR A 86 -4.19 1.68 -21.38
N VAL A 87 -3.62 2.08 -20.26
CA VAL A 87 -2.77 3.27 -20.17
C VAL A 87 -1.34 2.92 -20.58
N GLU A 88 -0.83 3.61 -21.61
CA GLU A 88 0.55 3.50 -22.07
C GLU A 88 1.48 4.38 -21.23
N SER A 89 1.04 5.59 -20.91
CA SER A 89 1.79 6.53 -20.08
C SER A 89 0.86 7.59 -19.47
N PHE A 90 1.36 8.27 -18.44
CA PHE A 90 0.72 9.47 -17.91
C PHE A 90 1.74 10.55 -17.58
N SER A 91 1.27 11.79 -17.57
CA SER A 91 2.00 12.94 -17.06
C SER A 91 1.13 13.78 -16.12
N ILE A 92 1.78 14.49 -15.19
CA ILE A 92 1.14 15.51 -14.38
C ILE A 92 1.65 16.85 -14.87
N VAL A 93 0.74 17.66 -15.40
CA VAL A 93 1.04 18.97 -15.97
C VAL A 93 0.39 20.08 -15.17
N ASP A 94 1.02 21.24 -15.07
CA ASP A 94 0.36 22.43 -14.52
C ASP A 94 -0.49 23.18 -15.57
N LYS A 95 -1.02 24.34 -15.20
CA LYS A 95 -1.87 25.17 -16.08
C LYS A 95 -1.07 25.82 -17.22
N GLU A 96 0.24 26.02 -17.05
CA GLU A 96 1.16 26.52 -18.07
C GLU A 96 1.56 25.42 -19.07
N GLY A 97 1.32 24.15 -18.72
CA GLY A 97 1.66 22.98 -19.53
C GLY A 97 3.04 22.41 -19.22
N GLU A 98 3.70 22.85 -18.14
CA GLU A 98 4.95 22.27 -17.66
C GLU A 98 4.68 20.87 -17.10
N VAL A 99 5.54 19.90 -17.45
CA VAL A 99 5.44 18.52 -16.97
C VAL A 99 6.23 18.37 -15.68
N HIS A 100 5.54 18.12 -14.57
CA HIS A 100 6.16 17.94 -13.25
C HIS A 100 6.51 16.48 -12.96
N TYR A 101 5.79 15.54 -13.58
CA TYR A 101 6.02 14.11 -13.42
C TYR A 101 5.53 13.35 -14.66
N GLN A 102 6.23 12.28 -15.02
CA GLN A 102 5.82 11.40 -16.12
C GLN A 102 6.22 9.96 -15.80
N LYS A 103 5.36 9.01 -16.21
CA LYS A 103 5.64 7.58 -16.16
C LYS A 103 5.06 6.88 -17.38
N SER A 104 5.80 5.91 -17.90
CA SER A 104 5.37 5.03 -19.00
C SER A 104 5.33 3.58 -18.52
N PHE A 105 4.54 2.76 -19.20
CA PHE A 105 4.40 1.34 -18.94
C PHE A 105 4.72 0.54 -20.20
N ASP A 106 5.33 -0.63 -20.02
CA ASP A 106 5.57 -1.55 -21.11
C ASP A 106 4.27 -2.28 -21.46
N VAL A 107 3.66 -1.91 -22.58
CA VAL A 107 2.36 -2.45 -23.01
C VAL A 107 2.56 -3.64 -23.95
N GLU A 108 2.28 -4.84 -23.45
CA GLU A 108 2.23 -6.04 -24.26
C GLU A 108 0.82 -6.29 -24.81
N TYR A 109 0.72 -6.62 -26.10
CA TYR A 109 -0.54 -6.97 -26.77
C TYR A 109 -0.32 -8.08 -27.77
N GLY A 110 -1.29 -8.98 -27.94
CA GLY A 110 -1.24 -10.11 -28.88
C GLY A 110 -2.60 -10.81 -28.97
N ASN A 111 -2.81 -11.65 -29.99
CA ASN A 111 -4.06 -12.40 -30.19
C ASN A 111 -5.34 -11.54 -30.11
N GLY A 112 -5.30 -10.30 -30.61
CA GLY A 112 -6.48 -9.45 -30.62
C GLY A 112 -6.76 -8.66 -29.33
N ARG A 113 -5.84 -8.59 -28.35
CA ARG A 113 -6.06 -7.92 -27.05
C ARG A 113 -4.76 -7.47 -26.38
N PHE A 114 -4.87 -6.63 -25.34
CA PHE A 114 -3.76 -6.39 -24.41
C PHE A 114 -3.55 -7.61 -23.50
N ALA A 115 -2.28 -7.91 -23.18
CA ALA A 115 -1.94 -8.94 -22.21
C ALA A 115 -2.36 -8.49 -20.80
N GLU A 116 -2.13 -7.21 -20.51
CA GLU A 116 -2.53 -6.52 -19.29
C GLU A 116 -3.14 -5.16 -19.62
N SER A 117 -4.07 -4.71 -18.79
CA SER A 117 -4.78 -3.44 -18.87
C SER A 117 -4.51 -2.65 -17.60
N ILE A 118 -3.94 -1.47 -17.78
CA ILE A 118 -3.54 -0.57 -16.70
C ILE A 118 -4.60 0.52 -16.59
N GLY A 119 -5.19 0.65 -15.41
CA GLY A 119 -6.09 1.75 -15.05
C GLY A 119 -5.39 2.74 -14.13
N ILE A 120 -5.65 4.03 -14.32
CA ILE A 120 -5.15 5.12 -13.46
C ILE A 120 -6.32 5.95 -12.96
N TRP A 121 -6.25 6.37 -11.71
CA TRP A 121 -7.18 7.29 -11.09
C TRP A 121 -6.42 8.33 -10.27
N ALA A 122 -7.02 9.51 -10.13
CA ALA A 122 -6.42 10.62 -9.41
C ALA A 122 -7.46 11.42 -8.61
N TYR A 123 -7.05 11.86 -7.41
CA TYR A 123 -7.85 12.75 -6.56
C TYR A 123 -6.98 13.81 -5.90
N ALA A 124 -7.53 15.00 -5.71
CA ALA A 124 -6.94 15.93 -4.75
C ALA A 124 -7.10 15.34 -3.33
N LEU A 125 -6.05 15.38 -2.52
CA LEU A 125 -6.06 15.01 -1.13
C LEU A 125 -6.19 16.27 -0.29
N ASP A 126 -7.24 16.32 0.52
CA ASP A 126 -7.41 17.30 1.58
C ASP A 126 -6.95 16.70 2.91
N SER A 127 -6.22 17.46 3.70
CA SER A 127 -6.00 17.13 5.11
C SER A 127 -7.02 17.86 5.99
N ARG A 128 -7.35 17.28 7.14
CA ARG A 128 -8.27 17.91 8.11
C ARG A 128 -7.66 19.13 8.83
N GLY A 129 -6.43 19.52 8.52
CA GLY A 129 -5.61 20.38 9.37
C GLY A 129 -5.33 19.71 10.72
N ARG A 130 -4.39 20.24 11.51
CA ARG A 130 -4.16 19.72 12.86
C ARG A 130 -5.23 20.33 13.78
N LYS A 131 -6.10 19.50 14.37
CA LYS A 131 -6.93 19.94 15.50
C LYS A 131 -5.99 20.29 16.66
N GLY A 132 -6.02 21.55 17.07
CA GLY A 132 -5.32 22.06 18.24
C GLY A 132 -6.34 22.59 19.24
N PHE A 133 -5.94 22.64 20.51
CA PHE A 133 -6.70 23.34 21.53
C PHE A 133 -5.89 24.55 21.95
N LEU A 134 -6.50 25.73 21.89
CA LEU A 134 -5.93 26.97 22.40
C LEU A 134 -6.71 27.34 23.66
N TYR A 135 -6.00 27.62 24.74
CA TYR A 135 -6.62 28.19 25.93
C TYR A 135 -6.68 29.71 25.76
N GLU A 136 -7.88 30.26 25.59
CA GLU A 136 -8.10 31.69 25.35
C GLU A 136 -9.23 32.19 26.27
N SER A 137 -8.94 33.23 27.06
CA SER A 137 -9.91 33.85 27.99
C SER A 137 -10.57 32.86 28.97
N GLY A 138 -9.79 31.95 29.54
CA GLY A 138 -10.30 30.97 30.53
C GLY A 138 -11.10 29.81 29.94
N ARG A 139 -11.21 29.71 28.60
CA ARG A 139 -11.91 28.61 27.91
C ARG A 139 -10.96 27.91 26.94
N LEU A 140 -11.07 26.58 26.91
CA LEU A 140 -10.40 25.76 25.90
C LEU A 140 -11.19 25.90 24.59
N LYS A 141 -10.60 26.51 23.57
CA LYS A 141 -11.16 26.61 22.22
C LYS A 141 -10.45 25.62 21.31
N GLU A 142 -11.22 24.78 20.63
CA GLU A 142 -10.70 23.99 19.52
C GLU A 142 -10.43 24.91 18.33
N PHE A 143 -9.26 24.79 17.72
CA PHE A 143 -8.93 25.43 16.46
C PHE A 143 -8.36 24.41 15.48
N ILE A 144 -8.64 24.60 14.20
CA ILE A 144 -8.03 23.80 13.14
C ILE A 144 -6.89 24.61 12.57
N SER A 145 -5.65 24.18 12.83
CA SER A 145 -4.47 24.80 12.21
C SER A 145 -4.53 24.53 10.71
N LYS A 146 -4.81 25.57 9.93
CA LYS A 146 -4.76 25.56 8.47
C LYS A 146 -3.33 25.41 7.92
N GLY A 147 -2.32 25.62 8.76
CA GLY A 147 -0.91 25.72 8.35
C GLY A 147 -0.25 24.41 7.92
N HIS A 148 -0.94 23.27 8.06
CA HIS A 148 -0.50 21.98 7.54
C HIS A 148 -1.65 21.32 6.78
N ALA A 149 -2.36 22.10 5.96
CA ALA A 149 -3.22 21.54 4.93
C ALA A 149 -2.31 20.67 4.03
N GLY A 150 -2.22 19.37 4.32
CA GLY A 150 -1.61 18.37 3.46
C GLY A 150 -2.45 18.24 2.21
N VAL A 151 -2.33 19.25 1.36
CA VAL A 151 -2.95 19.31 0.05
C VAL A 151 -2.02 18.57 -0.89
N GLY A 152 -2.43 17.38 -1.30
CA GLY A 152 -1.66 16.53 -2.18
C GLY A 152 -2.47 16.11 -3.39
N LEU A 153 -1.80 15.48 -4.35
CA LEU A 153 -2.47 14.74 -5.42
C LEU A 153 -2.16 13.28 -5.18
N ILE A 154 -3.18 12.46 -4.97
CA ILE A 154 -3.00 11.01 -4.95
C ILE A 154 -3.28 10.47 -6.34
N LEU A 155 -2.36 9.65 -6.83
CA LEU A 155 -2.57 8.77 -7.96
C LEU A 155 -2.57 7.34 -7.45
N TYR A 156 -3.43 6.52 -8.02
CA TYR A 156 -3.29 5.09 -7.89
C TYR A 156 -3.56 4.41 -9.22
N TYR A 157 -2.85 3.32 -9.45
CA TYR A 157 -3.00 2.53 -10.66
C TYR A 157 -2.99 1.05 -10.34
N GLY A 158 -3.76 0.31 -11.13
CA GLY A 158 -3.95 -1.13 -11.00
C GLY A 158 -3.80 -1.81 -12.35
N VAL A 159 -3.45 -3.09 -12.31
CA VAL A 159 -3.18 -3.92 -13.49
C VAL A 159 -4.19 -5.07 -13.54
N THR A 160 -4.79 -5.30 -14.70
CA THR A 160 -5.77 -6.37 -14.96
C THR A 160 -5.31 -7.24 -16.15
N PRO A 161 -5.29 -8.59 -16.08
CA PRO A 161 -5.79 -9.38 -14.98
C PRO A 161 -4.83 -9.27 -13.80
N SER A 162 -5.41 -9.16 -12.61
CA SER A 162 -4.68 -9.09 -11.37
C SER A 162 -4.20 -10.50 -11.02
N ALA A 163 -2.88 -10.78 -11.04
CA ALA A 163 -2.33 -11.99 -10.44
C ALA A 163 -2.82 -12.13 -8.98
N PRO A 164 -2.93 -13.34 -8.42
CA PRO A 164 -3.21 -13.51 -6.99
C PRO A 164 -2.17 -12.70 -6.20
N SER A 165 -2.61 -11.74 -5.39
CA SER A 165 -1.73 -10.76 -4.75
C SER A 165 -1.10 -9.73 -5.69
N SER A 166 -1.74 -9.31 -6.79
CA SER A 166 -1.35 -8.06 -7.43
C SER A 166 -2.02 -6.91 -6.69
N GLY A 167 -1.18 -6.02 -6.16
CA GLY A 167 -1.63 -4.87 -5.40
C GLY A 167 -2.02 -3.71 -6.30
N VAL A 168 -2.74 -2.76 -5.73
CA VAL A 168 -2.85 -1.41 -6.30
C VAL A 168 -1.67 -0.60 -5.78
N SER A 169 -1.03 0.18 -6.65
CA SER A 169 0.06 1.07 -6.27
C SER A 169 -0.45 2.48 -6.04
N TYR A 170 -0.09 3.08 -4.91
CA TYR A 170 -0.53 4.41 -4.47
C TYR A 170 0.66 5.36 -4.39
N GLN A 171 0.55 6.51 -5.05
CA GLN A 171 1.58 7.54 -5.04
C GLN A 171 0.96 8.88 -4.66
N VAL A 172 1.47 9.49 -3.59
CA VAL A 172 1.07 10.83 -3.18
C VAL A 172 2.12 11.83 -3.65
N PHE A 173 1.65 12.93 -4.23
CA PHE A 173 2.44 14.08 -4.65
C PHE A 173 2.08 15.28 -3.78
N THR A 174 3.07 16.13 -3.50
CA THR A 174 2.89 17.39 -2.78
C THR A 174 3.74 18.48 -3.43
N LEU A 175 3.38 19.73 -3.19
CA LEU A 175 4.24 20.87 -3.54
C LEU A 175 5.47 20.89 -2.62
N LYS A 176 6.67 20.95 -3.22
CA LYS A 176 7.94 21.24 -2.55
C LYS A 176 8.45 22.57 -3.12
N GLY A 177 8.07 23.66 -2.44
CA GLY A 177 8.17 25.00 -3.01
C GLY A 177 7.19 25.13 -4.18
N GLU A 178 7.72 25.38 -5.37
CA GLU A 178 6.94 25.55 -6.59
C GLU A 178 6.72 24.25 -7.38
N HIS A 179 7.53 23.23 -7.13
CA HIS A 179 7.52 22.01 -7.92
C HIS A 179 6.65 20.95 -7.27
N LEU A 180 5.84 20.26 -8.08
CA LEU A 180 5.13 19.08 -7.63
C LEU A 180 6.10 17.90 -7.59
N ALA A 181 6.20 17.24 -6.44
CA ALA A 181 7.12 16.12 -6.26
C ALA A 181 6.44 14.97 -5.50
N PRO A 182 6.86 13.71 -5.76
CA PRO A 182 6.49 12.59 -4.92
C PRO A 182 6.80 12.86 -3.45
N LEU A 183 5.84 12.54 -2.59
CA LEU A 183 5.98 12.62 -1.15
C LEU A 183 6.81 11.43 -0.62
N PHE A 184 6.59 10.24 -1.17
CA PHE A 184 7.26 8.97 -0.87
C PHE A 184 7.39 8.11 -2.14
N SER A 185 8.05 6.95 -2.12
CA SER A 185 8.04 6.00 -3.25
C SER A 185 6.70 5.26 -3.35
N PRO A 186 6.23 4.81 -4.53
CA PRO A 186 4.90 4.22 -4.69
C PRO A 186 4.64 3.12 -3.66
N LEU A 187 3.50 3.17 -2.99
CA LEU A 187 3.09 2.21 -1.98
C LEU A 187 2.18 1.16 -2.62
N THR A 188 2.69 -0.05 -2.79
CA THR A 188 1.94 -1.20 -3.29
C THR A 188 1.29 -1.93 -2.12
N VAL A 189 -0.01 -2.19 -2.24
CA VAL A 189 -0.81 -2.83 -1.18
C VAL A 189 -1.53 -4.05 -1.73
N TYR A 190 -1.31 -5.19 -1.07
CA TYR A 190 -2.01 -6.44 -1.34
C TYR A 190 -3.40 -6.44 -0.68
N GLY A 191 -4.33 -5.77 -1.33
CA GLY A 191 -5.72 -5.61 -0.89
C GLY A 191 -6.33 -4.33 -1.46
N GLN A 192 -6.97 -3.52 -0.62
CA GLN A 192 -7.67 -2.30 -1.07
C GLN A 192 -7.39 -1.10 -0.16
N ILE A 193 -7.43 0.10 -0.74
CA ILE A 193 -7.60 1.31 0.06
C ILE A 193 -9.07 1.41 0.49
N TYR A 194 -9.30 1.76 1.75
CA TYR A 194 -10.63 2.14 2.20
C TYR A 194 -11.00 3.49 1.62
N GLU A 195 -12.24 3.62 1.15
CA GLU A 195 -12.71 4.85 0.53
C GLU A 195 -12.46 6.06 1.45
N LEU A 196 -11.69 7.00 0.94
CA LEU A 196 -11.43 8.25 1.63
C LEU A 196 -12.72 9.08 1.66
N PRO A 197 -13.08 9.70 2.79
CA PRO A 197 -14.22 10.61 2.86
C PRO A 197 -14.17 11.70 1.78
N HIS A 198 -15.33 12.21 1.37
CA HIS A 198 -15.37 13.36 0.47
C HIS A 198 -14.62 14.57 1.05
N GLY A 199 -13.87 15.23 0.17
CA GLY A 199 -13.14 16.45 0.47
C GLY A 199 -13.99 17.72 0.29
N SER A 200 -13.29 18.84 0.16
CA SER A 200 -13.84 20.18 -0.04
C SER A 200 -14.55 20.39 -1.37
N ASN A 201 -14.32 19.50 -2.36
CA ASN A 201 -14.92 19.54 -3.68
C ASN A 201 -15.10 18.11 -4.26
N PRO A 202 -15.85 17.93 -5.37
CA PRO A 202 -16.17 16.60 -5.90
C PRO A 202 -14.96 15.72 -6.27
N ASN A 203 -13.88 16.36 -6.71
CA ASN A 203 -12.63 15.71 -7.12
C ASN A 203 -11.62 15.58 -5.96
N ALA A 204 -12.01 16.03 -4.77
CA ALA A 204 -11.20 15.93 -3.58
C ALA A 204 -11.67 14.79 -2.68
N ARG A 205 -10.69 14.19 -2.02
CA ARG A 205 -10.82 13.17 -1.00
C ARG A 205 -10.07 13.62 0.23
N ARG A 206 -10.62 13.36 1.40
CA ARG A 206 -10.05 13.80 2.66
C ARG A 206 -9.37 12.63 3.35
N LEU A 207 -8.17 12.85 3.88
CA LEU A 207 -7.53 11.87 4.76
C LEU A 207 -8.40 11.60 6.00
N PHE A 208 -8.28 10.40 6.55
CA PHE A 208 -8.85 10.08 7.86
C PHE A 208 -8.16 10.90 8.96
N ASP A 209 -8.67 10.75 10.19
CA ASP A 209 -8.08 11.40 11.35
C ASP A 209 -6.58 11.07 11.48
N ASP A 210 -5.84 12.02 12.05
CA ASP A 210 -4.37 12.01 12.14
C ASP A 210 -3.62 11.95 10.80
N ASN A 211 -4.26 12.40 9.70
CA ASN A 211 -3.71 12.39 8.34
C ASN A 211 -3.35 10.98 7.87
N THR A 212 -4.27 10.04 8.08
CA THR A 212 -4.07 8.64 7.72
C THR A 212 -4.85 8.25 6.47
N MET A 213 -4.27 7.32 5.70
CA MET A 213 -5.00 6.46 4.76
C MET A 213 -5.17 5.10 5.44
N ARG A 214 -6.27 4.40 5.13
CA ARG A 214 -6.53 3.06 5.68
C ARG A 214 -6.46 2.04 4.56
N PHE A 215 -5.66 1.01 4.77
CA PHE A 215 -5.43 -0.05 3.79
C PHE A 215 -5.90 -1.37 4.36
N GLY A 216 -6.83 -2.02 3.68
CA GLY A 216 -7.16 -3.41 3.94
C GLY A 216 -6.09 -4.31 3.34
N VAL A 217 -5.36 -5.01 4.18
CA VAL A 217 -4.30 -5.96 3.78
C VAL A 217 -4.81 -7.37 4.01
N TRP A 218 -4.85 -8.17 2.96
CA TRP A 218 -5.37 -9.53 3.02
C TRP A 218 -4.35 -10.49 3.64
N THR A 219 -4.76 -11.28 4.63
CA THR A 219 -3.90 -12.29 5.28
C THR A 219 -4.01 -13.68 4.65
N GLY A 220 -4.94 -13.88 3.72
CA GLY A 220 -5.39 -15.20 3.27
C GLY A 220 -6.68 -15.64 3.94
N TRP A 221 -6.99 -15.13 5.15
CA TRP A 221 -8.15 -15.54 5.95
C TRP A 221 -9.11 -14.39 6.25
N PHE A 222 -8.56 -13.23 6.58
CA PHE A 222 -9.30 -12.02 6.89
C PHE A 222 -8.48 -10.79 6.51
N GLU A 223 -9.14 -9.64 6.46
CA GLU A 223 -8.51 -8.37 6.12
C GLU A 223 -8.10 -7.62 7.39
N VAL A 224 -6.84 -7.21 7.48
CA VAL A 224 -6.33 -6.33 8.53
C VAL A 224 -6.32 -4.91 8.01
N ILE A 225 -6.96 -3.99 8.73
CA ILE A 225 -7.07 -2.58 8.33
C ILE A 225 -5.89 -1.82 8.93
N VAL A 226 -4.89 -1.55 8.10
CA VAL A 226 -3.65 -0.87 8.46
C VAL A 226 -3.78 0.64 8.21
N PRO A 227 -3.79 1.49 9.26
CA PRO A 227 -3.70 2.93 9.10
C PRO A 227 -2.26 3.33 8.80
N VAL A 228 -2.06 4.10 7.74
CA VAL A 228 -0.76 4.62 7.34
C VAL A 228 -0.82 6.14 7.31
N LYS A 229 0.03 6.77 8.11
CA LYS A 229 0.17 8.22 8.16
C LYS A 229 0.87 8.74 6.91
N VAL A 230 0.27 9.76 6.32
CA VAL A 230 0.76 10.44 5.11
C VAL A 230 1.52 11.68 5.54
N LEU A 231 2.83 11.53 5.75
CA LEU A 231 3.77 12.61 6.03
C LEU A 231 4.89 12.61 4.98
N ASP A 232 5.99 13.33 5.25
CA ASP A 232 7.26 13.25 4.49
C ASP A 232 7.81 11.83 4.35
N ARG A 233 7.40 10.92 5.25
CA ARG A 233 7.61 9.48 5.16
C ARG A 233 6.35 8.73 5.57
N LEU A 234 6.13 7.58 4.94
CA LEU A 234 5.08 6.66 5.35
C LEU A 234 5.39 6.09 6.74
N ARG A 235 4.37 6.06 7.61
CA ARG A 235 4.46 5.41 8.92
C ARG A 235 3.17 4.67 9.23
N VAL A 236 3.28 3.42 9.64
CA VAL A 236 2.16 2.67 10.19
C VAL A 236 1.75 3.31 11.52
N VAL A 237 0.44 3.44 11.75
CA VAL A 237 -0.14 3.92 13.00
C VAL A 237 -0.97 2.78 13.57
N SER A 238 -0.50 2.16 14.65
CA SER A 238 -1.27 1.14 15.35
C SER A 238 -2.33 1.78 16.26
N LEU A 239 -3.45 1.09 16.46
CA LEU A 239 -4.50 1.55 17.39
C LEU A 239 -4.03 1.45 18.84
N HIS A 240 -3.31 0.36 19.14
CA HIS A 240 -2.70 0.13 20.43
C HIS A 240 -1.31 -0.46 20.21
N TYR A 241 -0.31 0.17 20.82
CA TYR A 241 1.04 -0.37 20.88
C TYR A 241 1.12 -1.37 22.05
N TYR A 242 0.97 -2.67 21.75
CA TYR A 242 1.19 -3.73 22.74
C TYR A 242 2.64 -4.21 22.66
N SER A 243 3.54 -3.46 23.32
CA SER A 243 4.97 -3.80 23.43
C SER A 243 5.21 -5.21 24.00
N THR A 244 4.25 -5.76 24.75
CA THR A 244 4.43 -6.98 25.54
C THR A 244 4.76 -8.22 24.72
N TYR A 245 4.39 -8.30 23.43
CA TYR A 245 4.65 -9.49 22.60
C TYR A 245 5.14 -9.16 21.18
N GLY A 246 5.51 -7.91 20.93
CA GLY A 246 5.96 -7.45 19.62
C GLY A 246 4.86 -7.54 18.54
N TYR A 247 3.61 -7.26 18.91
CA TYR A 247 2.48 -7.16 18.01
C TYR A 247 1.79 -5.80 18.19
N ASP A 248 1.37 -5.22 17.09
CA ASP A 248 0.51 -4.04 17.05
C ASP A 248 -0.95 -4.45 16.84
N ALA A 249 -1.88 -3.69 17.41
CA ALA A 249 -3.31 -3.94 17.24
C ALA A 249 -3.91 -3.09 16.13
N PHE A 250 -4.73 -3.72 15.29
CA PHE A 250 -5.39 -3.14 14.12
C PHE A 250 -6.86 -3.54 14.05
N ASP A 251 -7.68 -2.69 13.43
CA ASP A 251 -9.06 -3.05 13.09
C ASP A 251 -9.04 -4.22 12.08
N VAL A 252 -10.12 -5.01 12.08
CA VAL A 252 -10.24 -6.21 11.25
C VAL A 252 -11.57 -6.24 10.52
N ARG A 253 -11.57 -6.74 9.29
CA ARG A 253 -12.78 -7.12 8.57
C ARG A 253 -12.75 -8.62 8.29
N VAL A 254 -13.80 -9.30 8.74
CA VAL A 254 -13.94 -10.75 8.64
C VAL A 254 -15.22 -11.09 7.91
N GLU A 255 -15.12 -11.94 6.89
CA GLU A 255 -16.28 -12.54 6.25
C GLU A 255 -16.57 -13.89 6.91
N ARG A 256 -17.66 -13.95 7.67
CA ARG A 256 -18.07 -15.15 8.40
C ARG A 256 -19.15 -15.89 7.64
N ARG A 257 -19.00 -17.21 7.49
CA ARG A 257 -20.06 -18.13 7.09
C ARG A 257 -20.56 -18.87 8.32
N HIS A 258 -21.87 -18.91 8.51
CA HIS A 258 -22.44 -19.67 9.62
C HIS A 258 -22.24 -21.17 9.38
N SER A 259 -21.69 -21.85 10.39
CA SER A 259 -21.68 -23.31 10.44
C SER A 259 -22.89 -23.80 11.24
N GLU A 260 -23.51 -24.87 10.76
CA GLU A 260 -24.57 -25.59 11.47
C GLU A 260 -23.99 -26.70 12.37
N GLU A 261 -22.72 -27.05 12.19
CA GLU A 261 -22.04 -28.09 12.94
C GLU A 261 -21.51 -27.58 14.27
N GLU A 262 -21.72 -28.36 15.35
CA GLU A 262 -21.10 -28.09 16.64
C GLU A 262 -19.61 -28.40 16.57
N THR A 263 -18.79 -27.42 16.92
CA THR A 263 -17.33 -27.53 16.93
C THR A 263 -16.77 -26.85 18.19
N PHE A 264 -15.45 -26.73 18.29
CA PHE A 264 -14.81 -25.95 19.33
C PHE A 264 -13.65 -25.13 18.78
N VAL A 265 -13.30 -24.09 19.52
CA VAL A 265 -12.14 -23.25 19.24
C VAL A 265 -11.20 -23.24 20.44
N ARG A 266 -9.89 -23.25 20.17
CA ARG A 266 -8.84 -23.02 21.16
C ARG A 266 -8.69 -21.53 21.39
N LEU A 267 -9.26 -21.05 22.48
CA LEU A 267 -9.24 -19.64 22.85
C LEU A 267 -8.08 -19.34 23.81
N PHE A 268 -7.07 -18.65 23.31
CA PHE A 268 -5.87 -18.29 24.07
C PHE A 268 -6.10 -17.02 24.89
N LYS A 269 -5.45 -16.91 26.06
CA LYS A 269 -5.59 -15.74 26.94
C LYS A 269 -4.70 -14.56 26.51
N SER A 270 -3.53 -14.86 25.95
CA SER A 270 -2.59 -13.89 25.36
C SER A 270 -2.23 -14.33 23.92
N PRO A 271 -1.76 -13.42 23.06
CA PRO A 271 -1.31 -13.74 21.71
C PRO A 271 0.09 -14.40 21.71
N GLU A 272 0.20 -15.50 22.47
CA GLU A 272 1.42 -16.26 22.66
C GLU A 272 1.13 -17.74 22.49
N ILE A 273 1.98 -18.43 21.73
CA ILE A 273 1.81 -19.87 21.46
C ILE A 273 1.95 -20.70 22.76
N SER A 274 2.71 -20.22 23.73
CA SER A 274 2.90 -20.86 25.02
C SER A 274 1.71 -20.72 25.98
N SER A 275 0.73 -19.85 25.68
CA SER A 275 -0.47 -19.72 26.50
C SER A 275 -1.30 -21.01 26.39
N ILE A 276 -1.73 -21.57 27.53
CA ILE A 276 -2.65 -22.71 27.55
C ILE A 276 -4.03 -22.23 27.05
N PRO A 277 -4.58 -22.80 25.96
CA PRO A 277 -5.88 -22.39 25.46
C PRO A 277 -7.01 -22.99 26.29
N ARG A 278 -8.13 -22.28 26.34
CA ARG A 278 -9.41 -22.82 26.78
C ARG A 278 -10.19 -23.28 25.55
N HIS A 279 -10.73 -24.49 25.60
CA HIS A 279 -11.69 -24.92 24.58
C HIS A 279 -13.05 -24.26 24.81
N VAL A 280 -13.58 -23.61 23.78
CA VAL A 280 -14.91 -22.98 23.78
C VAL A 280 -15.73 -23.63 22.67
N ILE A 281 -16.88 -24.19 23.03
CA ILE A 281 -17.79 -24.84 22.08
C ILE A 281 -18.47 -23.75 21.23
N ILE A 282 -18.51 -23.97 19.93
CA ILE A 282 -19.20 -23.14 18.94
C ILE A 282 -20.41 -23.91 18.43
N LYS A 283 -21.58 -23.30 18.56
CA LYS A 283 -22.88 -23.78 18.09
C LYS A 283 -23.48 -22.76 17.13
N LYS A 284 -24.60 -23.13 16.50
CA LYS A 284 -25.34 -22.27 15.57
C LYS A 284 -25.69 -20.90 16.19
N GLU A 285 -26.14 -20.90 17.45
CA GLU A 285 -26.57 -19.72 18.19
C GLU A 285 -25.44 -18.95 18.89
N THR A 286 -24.20 -19.44 18.80
CA THR A 286 -23.05 -18.81 19.45
C THR A 286 -22.81 -17.40 18.88
N LYS A 287 -22.78 -16.42 19.78
CA LYS A 287 -22.48 -15.03 19.44
C LYS A 287 -20.98 -14.85 19.35
N ILE A 288 -20.50 -14.44 18.18
CA ILE A 288 -19.09 -14.22 17.90
C ILE A 288 -18.91 -12.79 17.41
N GLU A 289 -17.98 -12.09 18.03
CA GLU A 289 -17.55 -10.75 17.64
C GLU A 289 -16.06 -10.77 17.34
N PHE A 290 -15.68 -10.23 16.19
CA PHE A 290 -14.28 -10.06 15.79
C PHE A 290 -13.83 -8.67 16.21
N LEU A 291 -12.84 -8.60 17.10
CA LEU A 291 -12.49 -7.35 17.76
C LEU A 291 -11.33 -6.64 17.07
N LEU A 292 -10.17 -7.29 17.02
CA LEU A 292 -8.90 -6.70 16.54
C LEU A 292 -7.99 -7.79 15.98
N ALA A 293 -7.12 -7.41 15.05
CA ALA A 293 -5.98 -8.23 14.65
C ALA A 293 -4.72 -7.75 15.37
N TYR A 294 -3.92 -8.68 15.86
CA TYR A 294 -2.61 -8.45 16.48
C TYR A 294 -1.55 -9.00 15.53
N ALA A 295 -0.82 -8.10 14.90
CA ALA A 295 0.05 -8.40 13.78
C ALA A 295 1.35 -7.60 13.84
N ARG A 296 2.41 -8.11 13.23
CA ARG A 296 3.56 -7.29 12.84
C ARG A 296 3.30 -6.73 11.47
N VAL A 297 3.34 -5.42 11.36
CA VAL A 297 3.18 -4.71 10.10
C VAL A 297 4.41 -3.88 9.85
N SER A 298 5.01 -4.05 8.69
CA SER A 298 6.15 -3.28 8.21
C SER A 298 5.79 -2.60 6.89
N ILE A 299 6.45 -1.47 6.63
CA ILE A 299 6.53 -0.91 5.29
C ILE A 299 7.94 -1.18 4.81
N GLU A 300 8.06 -2.15 3.91
CA GLU A 300 9.33 -2.57 3.35
C GLU A 300 9.60 -1.75 2.09
N SER A 301 10.75 -1.11 2.01
CA SER A 301 11.19 -0.44 0.78
C SER A 301 12.00 -1.44 -0.04
N GLY A 302 11.41 -1.95 -1.13
CA GLY A 302 12.02 -2.91 -2.04
C GLY A 302 12.24 -2.27 -3.41
N GLY A 303 13.48 -1.94 -3.74
CA GLY A 303 13.81 -1.33 -5.04
C GLY A 303 13.10 0.01 -5.26
N ALA A 304 12.27 0.09 -6.29
CA ALA A 304 11.57 1.31 -6.70
C ALA A 304 10.26 1.57 -5.92
N GLU A 305 9.74 0.58 -5.17
CA GLU A 305 8.43 0.65 -4.53
C GLU A 305 8.52 0.31 -3.03
N SER A 306 7.54 0.77 -2.27
CA SER A 306 7.30 0.34 -0.88
C SER A 306 6.10 -0.58 -0.85
N ALA A 307 6.11 -1.58 0.03
CA ALA A 307 4.99 -2.49 0.22
C ALA A 307 4.58 -2.57 1.69
N ILE A 308 3.28 -2.65 1.95
CA ILE A 308 2.79 -3.02 3.28
C ILE A 308 2.89 -4.54 3.41
N SER A 309 3.70 -4.99 4.36
CA SER A 309 3.91 -6.39 4.69
C SER A 309 3.28 -6.68 6.05
N ILE A 310 2.63 -7.84 6.16
CA ILE A 310 1.98 -8.31 7.39
C ILE A 310 2.31 -9.79 7.60
N ASP A 311 2.38 -10.22 8.86
CA ASP A 311 2.45 -11.64 9.20
C ASP A 311 1.34 -12.43 8.47
N LYS A 312 1.69 -13.56 7.85
CA LYS A 312 0.74 -14.42 7.13
C LYS A 312 -0.38 -14.97 8.01
N MET A 313 -0.12 -15.07 9.31
CA MET A 313 -1.08 -15.60 10.27
C MET A 313 -1.05 -14.72 11.53
N PRO A 314 -1.70 -13.55 11.51
CA PRO A 314 -1.79 -12.70 12.68
C PRO A 314 -2.77 -13.29 13.71
N TRP A 315 -2.64 -12.88 14.97
CA TRP A 315 -3.58 -13.27 16.00
C TRP A 315 -4.89 -12.50 15.85
N LEU A 316 -6.02 -13.18 15.90
CA LEU A 316 -7.33 -12.57 15.86
C LEU A 316 -7.93 -12.57 17.26
N LYS A 317 -8.19 -11.37 17.80
CA LYS A 317 -8.90 -11.22 19.07
C LYS A 317 -10.40 -11.32 18.82
N VAL A 318 -11.05 -12.22 19.55
CA VAL A 318 -12.48 -12.52 19.41
C VAL A 318 -13.19 -12.49 20.76
N ARG A 319 -14.50 -12.28 20.72
CA ARG A 319 -15.41 -12.45 21.86
C ARG A 319 -16.47 -13.49 21.50
N ILE A 320 -16.56 -14.55 22.29
CA ILE A 320 -17.43 -15.70 22.05
C ILE A 320 -18.32 -15.89 23.28
N ASP A 321 -19.62 -15.62 23.13
CA ASP A 321 -20.59 -15.61 24.24
C ASP A 321 -20.08 -14.84 25.47
N GLY A 322 -19.51 -13.65 25.22
CA GLY A 322 -18.95 -12.77 26.24
C GLY A 322 -17.54 -13.11 26.72
N LYS A 323 -16.94 -14.23 26.28
CA LYS A 323 -15.56 -14.63 26.62
C LYS A 323 -14.60 -14.08 25.59
N GLU A 324 -13.66 -13.25 26.01
CA GLU A 324 -12.60 -12.74 25.14
C GLU A 324 -11.36 -13.63 25.13
N GLY A 325 -10.71 -13.71 23.97
CA GLY A 325 -9.40 -14.30 23.82
C GLY A 325 -8.89 -14.18 22.40
N PHE A 326 -7.86 -14.96 22.09
CA PHE A 326 -7.15 -14.91 20.83
C PHE A 326 -7.23 -16.27 20.12
N VAL A 327 -7.29 -16.23 18.80
CA VAL A 327 -7.19 -17.39 17.90
C VAL A 327 -6.19 -17.08 16.80
N ARG A 328 -5.64 -18.10 16.15
CA ARG A 328 -4.65 -17.90 15.09
C ARG A 328 -4.66 -19.01 14.05
N ASP A 329 -4.81 -20.25 14.49
CA ASP A 329 -4.63 -21.39 13.60
C ASP A 329 -5.80 -21.58 12.62
N ALA A 330 -5.53 -22.23 11.49
CA ALA A 330 -6.49 -22.45 10.42
C ALA A 330 -7.75 -23.19 10.91
N GLU A 331 -7.59 -24.20 11.76
CA GLU A 331 -8.68 -24.98 12.33
C GLU A 331 -9.59 -24.12 13.19
N ASP A 332 -9.00 -23.23 14.00
CA ASP A 332 -9.74 -22.32 14.87
C ASP A 332 -10.47 -21.24 14.06
N LEU A 333 -9.84 -20.71 13.01
CA LEU A 333 -10.48 -19.76 12.08
C LEU A 333 -11.65 -20.40 11.34
N LEU A 334 -11.49 -21.63 10.83
CA LEU A 334 -12.56 -22.41 10.20
C LEU A 334 -13.71 -22.69 11.18
N ALA A 335 -13.40 -23.05 12.43
CA ALA A 335 -14.42 -23.26 13.47
C ALA A 335 -15.24 -21.99 13.77
N LEU A 336 -14.64 -20.80 13.59
CA LEU A 336 -15.34 -19.52 13.68
C LEU A 336 -16.12 -19.16 12.40
N GLY A 337 -16.03 -19.97 11.35
CA GLY A 337 -16.67 -19.74 10.06
C GLY A 337 -15.88 -18.84 9.11
N ILE A 338 -14.58 -18.66 9.36
CA ILE A 338 -13.68 -17.88 8.52
C ILE A 338 -13.00 -18.83 7.54
N HIS A 339 -13.24 -18.62 6.25
CA HIS A 339 -12.65 -19.46 5.20
C HIS A 339 -11.49 -18.74 4.53
N PRO A 340 -10.49 -19.49 4.04
CA PRO A 340 -9.44 -18.87 3.25
C PRO A 340 -10.05 -18.30 1.96
N ALA A 341 -9.63 -17.10 1.56
CA ALA A 341 -9.96 -16.55 0.25
C ALA A 341 -8.73 -16.68 -0.67
N GLY A 342 -8.96 -17.29 -1.84
CA GLY A 342 -7.95 -17.59 -2.84
C GLY A 342 -8.57 -18.39 -3.97
#